data_AF-A0A3D2VWA0-F1
#
_entry.id   AF-A0A3D2VWA0-F1
#
_cell.length_a   1.000
_cell.length_b   1.000
_cell.length_c   1.000
_cell.angle_alpha   90.00
_cell.angle_beta   90.00
_cell.angle_gamma   90.00
#
_symmetry.space_group_name_H-M   'P 1'
#
loop_
_entity.id
_entity.type
_entity.pdbx_description
1 polymer ?
#
loop_
_entity_poly.entity_id
_entity_poly.type
_entity_poly.pdbx_seq_one_letter_code
_entity_poly.pdbx_strand_id
1 'polypeptide(L)'
;MPTPDPSPPIDPKGSRKQPGALDVILSVLASFFGVQSARNRERDFQHGRPAHFIIVAVGLTVLLILGIWLAVKLALRAAAG
;
A
#
# COMPACT_ATOMS: atom_id res chain seq x y z
N MET A 1 -18.32 -42.48 -15.71
CA MET A 1 -18.80 -41.39 -14.82
C MET A 1 -17.59 -40.54 -14.45
N PRO A 2 -17.57 -39.24 -14.80
CA PRO A 2 -16.58 -38.31 -14.23
C PRO A 2 -16.92 -38.11 -12.74
N THR A 3 -15.95 -38.33 -11.87
CA THR A 3 -16.07 -38.02 -10.44
C THR A 3 -16.25 -36.51 -10.28
N PRO A 4 -17.19 -36.03 -9.44
CA PRO A 4 -17.26 -34.61 -9.09
C PRO A 4 -15.92 -34.17 -8.49
N ASP A 5 -15.35 -33.10 -9.04
CA ASP A 5 -14.14 -32.46 -8.53
C ASP A 5 -14.37 -32.06 -7.05
N PRO A 6 -13.50 -32.44 -6.10
CA PRO A 6 -13.67 -32.03 -4.71
C PRO A 6 -13.66 -30.50 -4.62
N SER A 7 -14.76 -29.92 -4.14
CA SER A 7 -14.84 -28.49 -3.86
C SER A 7 -13.70 -28.07 -2.93
N PRO A 8 -13.07 -26.91 -3.17
CA PRO A 8 -11.93 -26.46 -2.38
C PRO A 8 -12.27 -26.45 -0.88
N PRO A 9 -11.33 -26.81 0.02
CA PRO A 9 -11.59 -26.88 1.45
C PRO A 9 -12.21 -25.58 1.96
N ILE A 10 -13.37 -25.67 2.59
CA ILE A 10 -13.96 -24.55 3.32
C ILE A 10 -13.04 -24.28 4.50
N ASP A 11 -12.28 -23.19 4.43
CA ASP A 11 -11.50 -22.69 5.56
C ASP A 11 -12.48 -22.37 6.71
N PRO A 12 -12.41 -23.11 7.85
CA PRO A 12 -13.32 -22.90 8.98
C PRO A 12 -13.14 -21.54 9.65
N LYS A 13 -12.13 -20.74 9.25
CA LYS A 13 -11.96 -19.35 9.68
C LYS A 13 -12.38 -18.37 8.59
N GLY A 14 -13.62 -18.50 8.14
CA GLY A 14 -14.33 -17.54 7.28
C GLY A 14 -14.64 -16.19 7.94
N SER A 15 -13.67 -15.57 8.61
CA SER A 15 -13.74 -14.16 9.00
C SER A 15 -12.72 -13.41 8.17
N ARG A 16 -13.14 -12.92 7.00
CA ARG A 16 -12.42 -11.88 6.25
C ARG A 16 -12.45 -10.61 7.12
N LYS A 17 -11.64 -10.59 8.19
CA LYS A 17 -11.49 -9.43 9.08
C LYS A 17 -11.00 -8.29 8.20
N GLN A 18 -11.78 -7.23 8.15
CA GLN A 18 -11.33 -5.99 7.51
C GLN A 18 -10.02 -5.59 8.17
N PRO A 19 -8.99 -5.21 7.39
CA PRO A 19 -7.70 -4.80 7.95
C PRO A 19 -7.93 -3.72 9.00
N GLY A 20 -7.37 -3.92 10.19
CA GLY A 20 -7.40 -2.89 11.23
C GLY A 20 -6.55 -1.69 10.81
N ALA A 21 -6.72 -0.55 11.50
CA ALA A 21 -5.92 0.65 11.23
C ALA A 21 -4.40 0.39 11.31
N LEU A 22 -3.97 -0.50 12.23
CA LEU A 22 -2.57 -0.92 12.34
C LEU A 22 -2.10 -1.75 11.15
N ASP A 23 -2.95 -2.64 10.63
CA ASP A 23 -2.63 -3.44 9.43
C ASP A 23 -2.47 -2.55 8.20
N VAL A 24 -3.28 -1.50 8.09
CA VAL A 24 -3.18 -0.49 7.02
C VAL A 24 -1.87 0.28 7.12
N ILE A 25 -1.48 0.74 8.32
CA ILE A 25 -0.21 1.45 8.54
C ILE A 25 0.98 0.54 8.19
N LEU A 26 0.99 -0.71 8.66
CA LEU A 26 2.04 -1.68 8.36
C LEU A 26 2.11 -2.02 6.87
N SER A 27 0.96 -2.13 6.20
CA SER A 27 0.91 -2.34 4.75
C SER A 27 1.48 -1.17 3.96
N VAL A 28 1.23 0.08 4.41
CA VAL A 28 1.79 1.29 3.80
C VAL A 28 3.30 1.34 4.03
N LEU A 29 3.79 1.03 5.24
CA LEU A 29 5.22 0.95 5.51
C LEU A 29 5.90 -0.16 4.69
N ALA A 30 5.30 -1.34 4.60
CA ALA A 30 5.84 -2.45 3.81
C ALA A 30 5.91 -2.15 2.30
N SER A 31 5.00 -1.33 1.76
CA SER A 31 5.07 -0.88 0.36
C SER A 31 6.18 0.13 0.13
N PHE A 32 6.54 0.96 1.12
CA PHE A 32 7.75 1.79 1.06
C PHE A 32 9.06 0.96 1.04
N PHE A 33 9.06 -0.22 1.66
CA PHE A 33 10.16 -1.20 1.57
C PHE A 33 10.09 -2.08 0.31
N GLY A 34 9.12 -1.86 -0.59
CA GLY A 34 9.01 -2.56 -1.87
C GLY A 34 8.36 -3.94 -1.82
N VAL A 35 7.82 -4.38 -0.67
CA VAL A 35 7.20 -5.71 -0.49
C VAL A 35 5.72 -5.70 -0.91
N GLN A 36 5.41 -5.09 -2.05
CA GLN A 36 4.06 -5.15 -2.61
C GLN A 36 3.90 -6.50 -3.34
N SER A 37 3.16 -7.44 -2.75
CA SER A 37 2.97 -8.78 -3.32
C SER A 37 2.45 -8.73 -4.76
N ALA A 38 2.87 -9.69 -5.60
CA ALA A 38 2.43 -9.80 -7.01
C ALA A 38 0.90 -9.81 -7.16
N ARG A 39 0.18 -10.33 -6.16
CA ARG A 39 -1.30 -10.34 -6.12
C ARG A 39 -1.91 -8.95 -6.05
N ASN A 40 -1.27 -8.01 -5.33
CA ASN A 40 -1.74 -6.63 -5.28
C ASN A 40 -1.55 -5.95 -6.63
N ARG A 41 -0.36 -6.12 -7.24
CA ARG A 41 -0.08 -5.67 -8.62
C ARG A 41 -1.10 -6.23 -9.62
N GLU A 42 -1.36 -7.54 -9.61
CA GLU A 42 -2.24 -8.17 -10.59
C GLU A 42 -3.66 -7.60 -10.51
N ARG A 43 -4.21 -7.43 -9.30
CA ARG A 43 -5.53 -6.81 -9.11
C ARG A 43 -5.54 -5.35 -9.57
N ASP A 44 -4.50 -4.62 -9.19
CA ASP A 44 -4.33 -3.19 -9.46
C ASP A 44 -4.13 -2.91 -10.96
N PHE A 45 -3.47 -3.82 -11.70
CA PHE A 45 -3.24 -3.71 -13.15
C PHE A 45 -4.35 -4.32 -14.01
N GLN A 46 -5.03 -5.39 -13.56
CA GLN A 46 -6.13 -5.98 -14.34
C GLN A 46 -7.43 -5.17 -14.24
N HIS A 47 -7.68 -4.50 -13.12
CA HIS A 47 -8.95 -3.77 -12.88
C HIS A 47 -8.77 -2.25 -12.74
N GLY A 48 -7.55 -1.75 -12.56
CA GLY A 48 -7.25 -0.33 -12.34
C GLY A 48 -6.68 0.37 -13.57
N ARG A 49 -7.03 1.65 -13.76
CA ARG A 49 -6.44 2.50 -14.81
C ARG A 49 -5.05 2.97 -14.38
N PRO A 50 -3.98 2.77 -15.19
CA PRO A 50 -2.61 3.18 -14.87
C PRO A 50 -2.47 4.64 -14.41
N ALA A 51 -3.30 5.54 -14.94
CA ALA A 51 -3.32 6.95 -14.59
C ALA A 51 -3.55 7.21 -13.09
N HIS A 52 -4.37 6.41 -12.39
CA HIS A 52 -4.63 6.61 -10.96
C HIS A 52 -3.38 6.35 -10.13
N PHE A 53 -2.61 5.32 -10.48
CA PHE A 53 -1.35 5.00 -9.80
C PHE A 53 -0.32 6.11 -9.97
N ILE A 54 -0.23 6.69 -11.17
CA ILE A 54 0.69 7.81 -11.45
C ILE A 54 0.30 9.05 -10.63
N ILE A 55 -0.99 9.39 -10.58
CA ILE A 55 -1.47 10.56 -9.81
C ILE A 55 -1.14 10.40 -8.32
N VAL A 56 -1.41 9.22 -7.75
CA VAL A 56 -1.10 8.92 -6.34
C VAL A 56 0.40 8.97 -6.09
N ALA A 57 1.22 8.38 -6.98
CA ALA A 57 2.67 8.40 -6.86
C ALA A 57 3.22 9.82 -6.88
N VAL A 58 2.80 10.63 -7.86
CA VAL A 58 3.20 12.05 -7.96
C VAL A 58 2.77 12.83 -6.72
N GLY A 59 1.54 12.63 -6.24
CA GLY A 59 1.06 13.28 -5.02
C GLY A 59 1.89 12.94 -3.79
N LEU A 60 2.23 11.66 -3.59
CA LEU A 60 3.09 11.21 -2.50
C LEU A 60 4.52 11.77 -2.62
N THR A 61 5.07 11.83 -3.83
CA THR A 61 6.39 12.42 -4.09
C THR A 61 6.42 13.91 -3.75
N VAL A 62 5.40 14.67 -4.16
CA VAL A 62 5.29 16.11 -3.83
C VAL A 62 5.19 16.31 -2.32
N LEU A 63 4.38 15.50 -1.64
CA LEU A 63 4.24 15.57 -0.19
C LEU A 63 5.57 15.29 0.54
N LEU A 64 6.34 14.30 0.06
CA LEU A 64 7.66 13.99 0.60
C LEU A 64 8.63 15.16 0.46
N ILE A 65 8.68 15.77 -0.73
CA ILE A 65 9.55 16.94 -0.99
C ILE A 65 9.21 18.08 -0.04
N LEU A 66 7.91 18.38 0.13
CA LEU A 66 7.45 19.42 1.05
C LEU A 66 7.83 19.10 2.51
N GLY A 67 7.71 17.83 2.92
CA GLY A 67 8.12 17.37 4.24
C GLY A 67 9.61 17.58 4.50
N ILE A 68 10.47 17.17 3.56
CA ILE A 68 11.93 17.36 3.66
C ILE A 68 12.26 18.86 3.69
N TRP A 69 11.66 19.64 2.79
CA TRP A 69 11.88 21.09 2.74
C TRP A 69 11.53 21.78 4.06
N LEU A 70 10.39 21.42 4.66
CA LEU A 70 9.96 21.96 5.94
C LEU A 70 10.92 21.55 7.06
N ALA A 71 11.33 20.28 7.09
CA ALA A 71 12.29 19.78 8.08
C ALA A 71 13.62 20.53 8.01
N VAL A 72 14.16 20.73 6.80
CA VAL A 72 15.40 21.52 6.59
C VAL A 72 15.21 22.97 7.04
N LYS A 73 14.08 23.59 6.69
CA LYS A 73 13.78 24.97 7.10
C LYS A 73 13.72 25.11 8.63
N LEU A 74 13.12 24.14 9.32
CA LEU A 74 13.08 24.11 10.79
C LEU A 74 14.47 23.89 11.38
N ALA A 75 15.26 22.97 10.82
CA ALA A 75 16.63 22.71 11.27
C ALA A 75 17.52 23.96 11.13
N LEU A 76 17.45 24.67 10.00
CA LEU A 76 18.18 25.92 9.79
C LEU A 76 17.76 27.01 10.78
N ARG A 77 16.47 27.13 11.09
CA ARG A 77 15.99 28.06 12.12
C ARG A 77 16.49 27.69 13.52
N ALA A 78 16.49 26.40 13.85
CA ALA A 78 16.97 25.92 15.13
C ALA A 78 18.49 26.09 15.30
N ALA A 79 19.26 26.05 14.21
CA ALA A 79 20.70 26.27 14.23
C ALA A 79 21.11 27.74 14.19
N ALA A 80 20.22 28.64 13.77
CA ALA A 80 20.47 30.07 13.67
C ALA A 80 20.04 30.86 14.93
N GLY A 81 19.40 30.21 15.90
CA GLY A 81 19.11 30.74 17.23
C GLY A 81 19.99 30.09 18.28
#